data_AF-A0A7S1NJ34-F1
#
_entry.id   AF-A0A7S1NJ34-F1
#
_cell.length_a   1.000
_cell.length_b   1.000
_cell.length_c   1.000
_cell.angle_alpha   90.00
_cell.angle_beta   90.00
_cell.angle_gamma   90.00
#
_symmetry.space_group_name_H-M   'P 1'
#
loop_
_entity.id
_entity.type
_entity.pdbx_description
1 polymer ?
#
loop_
_entity_poly.entity_id
_entity_poly.type
_entity_poly.pdbx_seq_one_letter_code
_entity_poly.pdbx_strand_id
1 'polypeptide(L)'
;MAVNTLNWSWQQTMLRVKDKIDFPDMNFSLYFLTTLPHDQPYTLEPGTDEAHKFLWTFSGVTLELTHNWGTETQEDFKYHPGNQEKDGFGHIAVNCDDVYARCAELEAKGVTFKKKPDEGRMKGLAFAYDPDGYWVEIIPRGDGHSIKIPYNFSQTMLRVKDPKKTVPFYEALGMTLIRETHFDDFSLYFLATLPKGTEVPDPKSPEGRQYCKCLFPPVLELTHNHGTETQEDFQHNNGNVEPTKGFGHIGFLVDNVDAACAELEALGAGFVKKPTDGKMKGLAFAKDPDGYWVEIVKRGGYDAAATPFWLEA
;
A
#
# COMPACT_ATOMS: atom_id res chain seq x y z
N MET A 1 8.28 25.85 28.45
CA MET A 1 9.10 25.26 27.38
C MET A 1 9.47 23.85 27.79
N ALA A 2 8.78 22.85 27.26
CA ALA A 2 9.26 21.48 27.22
C ALA A 2 9.05 21.05 25.78
N VAL A 3 10.11 21.15 24.97
CA VAL A 3 10.14 20.51 23.65
C VAL A 3 10.05 19.04 23.96
N ASN A 4 8.89 18.45 23.67
CA ASN A 4 8.62 17.04 23.91
C ASN A 4 9.64 16.25 23.09
N THR A 5 10.67 15.75 23.76
CA THR A 5 11.68 14.88 23.14
C THR A 5 10.96 13.60 22.76
N LEU A 6 10.48 13.54 21.52
CA LEU A 6 10.19 12.28 20.86
C LEU A 6 11.42 11.39 21.05
N ASN A 7 11.31 10.42 21.96
CA ASN A 7 12.41 9.52 22.29
C ASN A 7 12.92 8.91 20.97
N TRP A 8 14.23 9.07 20.74
CA TRP A 8 14.91 8.74 19.49
C TRP A 8 14.65 7.28 19.07
N SER A 9 14.38 6.37 20.02
CA SER A 9 14.00 4.98 19.74
C SER A 9 12.71 4.83 18.92
N TRP A 10 11.71 5.72 19.11
CA TRP A 10 10.47 5.68 18.32
C TRP A 10 10.68 6.18 16.89
N GLN A 11 11.67 7.04 16.66
CA GLN A 11 11.88 7.62 15.33
C GLN A 11 12.26 6.55 14.30
N GLN A 12 12.97 5.51 14.72
CA GLN A 12 13.38 4.40 13.85
C GLN A 12 12.20 3.48 13.46
N THR A 13 11.09 3.52 14.19
CA THR A 13 9.94 2.61 13.99
C THR A 13 8.75 3.29 13.30
N MET A 14 8.82 4.61 13.09
CA MET A 14 7.87 5.39 12.31
C MET A 14 7.90 5.03 10.81
N LEU A 15 6.82 5.37 10.11
CA LEU A 15 6.75 5.35 8.65
C LEU A 15 7.79 6.34 8.10
N ARG A 16 8.93 5.82 7.67
CA ARG A 16 10.08 6.58 7.18
C ARG A 16 10.80 5.78 6.12
N VAL A 17 11.58 6.48 5.30
CA VAL A 17 12.45 5.88 4.29
C VAL A 17 13.38 4.88 4.97
N LYS A 18 13.25 3.62 4.59
CA LYS A 18 14.14 2.51 4.95
C LYS A 18 15.17 2.29 3.87
N ASP A 19 14.77 2.48 2.62
CA ASP A 19 15.67 2.34 1.51
C ASP A 19 15.37 3.35 0.40
N LYS A 20 16.39 3.65 -0.40
CA LYS A 20 16.32 4.54 -1.56
C LYS A 20 17.15 3.92 -2.67
N ILE A 21 16.58 3.78 -3.86
CA ILE A 21 17.28 3.29 -5.04
C ILE A 21 17.20 4.36 -6.13
N ASP A 22 18.35 4.76 -6.67
CA ASP A 22 18.43 5.74 -7.75
C ASP A 22 18.60 5.01 -9.09
N PHE A 23 17.94 5.50 -10.14
CA PHE A 23 18.08 5.00 -11.50
C PHE A 23 18.45 6.16 -12.44
N PRO A 24 19.73 6.57 -12.46
CA PRO A 24 20.19 7.73 -13.23
C PRO A 24 19.91 7.63 -14.72
N ASP A 25 20.13 6.46 -15.30
CA ASP A 25 19.87 6.21 -16.74
C ASP A 25 18.38 6.28 -17.10
N MET A 26 17.49 6.14 -16.12
CA MET A 26 16.04 6.21 -16.29
C MET A 26 15.42 7.49 -15.69
N ASN A 27 16.22 8.37 -15.09
CA ASN A 27 15.82 9.62 -14.46
C ASN A 27 14.72 9.47 -13.40
N PHE A 28 14.83 8.49 -12.49
CA PHE A 28 13.95 8.42 -11.33
C PHE A 28 14.63 7.82 -10.10
N SER A 29 14.03 8.05 -8.94
CA SER A 29 14.38 7.42 -7.66
C SER A 29 13.18 6.70 -7.07
N LEU A 30 13.41 5.59 -6.38
CA LEU A 30 12.43 4.91 -5.55
C LEU A 30 12.76 5.12 -4.08
N TYR A 31 11.75 5.41 -3.27
CA TYR A 31 11.85 5.50 -1.81
C TYR A 31 10.90 4.50 -1.18
N PHE A 32 11.42 3.67 -0.27
CA PHE A 32 10.63 2.63 0.38
C PHE A 32 10.43 2.98 1.84
N LEU A 33 9.17 3.16 2.25
CA LEU A 33 8.79 3.51 3.60
C LEU A 33 8.03 2.35 4.26
N THR A 34 8.29 2.07 5.52
CA THR A 34 7.46 1.14 6.30
C THR A 34 7.49 1.48 7.78
N THR A 35 6.52 0.97 8.53
CA THR A 35 6.51 1.00 10.00
C THR A 35 7.02 -0.32 10.54
N LEU A 36 7.86 -0.27 11.56
CA LEU A 36 8.43 -1.45 12.20
C LEU A 36 7.89 -1.61 13.63
N PRO A 37 7.77 -2.83 14.15
CA PRO A 37 7.47 -3.06 15.55
C PRO A 37 8.40 -2.26 16.46
N HIS A 38 7.91 -1.83 17.63
CA HIS A 38 8.68 -0.98 18.56
C HIS A 38 10.03 -1.61 18.97
N ASP A 39 10.06 -2.92 19.09
CA ASP A 39 11.20 -3.74 19.49
C ASP A 39 12.09 -4.17 18.32
N GLN A 40 11.75 -3.77 17.09
CA GLN A 40 12.57 -4.01 15.90
C GLN A 40 13.34 -2.74 15.50
N PRO A 41 14.62 -2.60 15.91
CA PRO A 41 15.43 -1.47 15.51
C PRO A 41 15.73 -1.52 14.00
N TYR A 42 15.92 -0.35 13.41
CA TYR A 42 16.40 -0.20 12.04
C TYR A 42 17.53 0.82 12.02
N THR A 43 18.72 0.36 11.68
CA THR A 43 19.96 1.14 11.70
C THR A 43 20.67 1.15 10.36
N LEU A 44 20.03 0.66 9.31
CA LEU A 44 20.61 0.66 7.98
C LEU A 44 20.43 2.05 7.36
N GLU A 45 21.44 2.50 6.64
CA GLU A 45 21.41 3.76 5.89
C GLU A 45 20.74 3.49 4.54
N PRO A 46 19.71 4.26 4.13
CA PRO A 46 19.08 4.09 2.82
C PRO A 46 20.09 4.19 1.67
N GLY A 47 19.98 3.30 0.67
CA GLY A 47 20.88 3.26 -0.47
C GLY A 47 22.16 2.44 -0.27
N THR A 48 22.31 1.73 0.86
CA THR A 48 23.38 0.73 1.01
C THR A 48 22.91 -0.66 0.60
N ASP A 49 23.85 -1.55 0.25
CA ASP A 49 23.57 -2.95 -0.08
C ASP A 49 22.79 -3.68 1.03
N GLU A 50 23.05 -3.34 2.29
CA GLU A 50 22.32 -3.90 3.42
C GLU A 50 20.87 -3.44 3.44
N ALA A 51 20.59 -2.16 3.15
CA ALA A 51 19.23 -1.63 3.06
C ALA A 51 18.46 -2.27 1.90
N HIS A 52 19.09 -2.43 0.73
CA HIS A 52 18.52 -3.17 -0.41
C HIS A 52 18.21 -4.61 -0.03
N LYS A 53 19.17 -5.32 0.56
CA LYS A 53 18.97 -6.70 0.99
C LYS A 53 17.84 -6.83 2.01
N PHE A 54 17.73 -5.88 2.94
CA PHE A 54 16.61 -5.81 3.86
C PHE A 54 15.29 -5.68 3.10
N LEU A 55 15.16 -4.69 2.20
CA LEU A 55 13.95 -4.44 1.43
C LEU A 55 13.44 -5.69 0.71
N TRP A 56 14.31 -6.37 -0.04
CA TRP A 56 13.92 -7.51 -0.88
C TRP A 56 13.72 -8.82 -0.12
N THR A 57 14.08 -8.86 1.17
CA THR A 57 13.84 -10.03 2.04
C THR A 57 12.87 -9.72 3.18
N PHE A 58 12.41 -8.47 3.28
CA PHE A 58 11.55 -8.02 4.35
C PHE A 58 10.23 -8.78 4.36
N SER A 59 9.88 -9.30 5.54
CA SER A 59 8.59 -9.98 5.78
C SER A 59 7.55 -8.98 6.27
N GLY A 60 7.28 -7.96 5.45
CA GLY A 60 6.31 -6.90 5.71
C GLY A 60 5.96 -6.18 4.42
N VAL A 61 5.35 -5.00 4.55
CA VAL A 61 4.89 -4.20 3.40
C VAL A 61 5.54 -2.84 3.44
N THR A 62 5.95 -2.35 2.27
CA THR A 62 6.47 -1.01 2.06
C THR A 62 5.48 -0.17 1.27
N LEU A 63 5.46 1.13 1.56
CA LEU A 63 4.98 2.15 0.65
C LEU A 63 6.16 2.55 -0.24
N GLU A 64 6.04 2.30 -1.54
CA GLU A 64 6.99 2.77 -2.54
C GLU A 64 6.55 4.13 -3.07
N LEU A 65 7.45 5.11 -3.06
CA LEU A 65 7.27 6.40 -3.72
C LEU A 65 8.24 6.50 -4.89
N THR A 66 7.72 6.85 -6.07
CA THR A 66 8.53 7.09 -7.28
C THR A 66 8.70 8.58 -7.51
N HIS A 67 9.93 9.07 -7.43
CA HIS A 67 10.27 10.44 -7.83
C HIS A 67 10.87 10.42 -9.23
N ASN A 68 10.10 10.85 -10.23
CA ASN A 68 10.61 11.05 -11.58
C ASN A 68 11.35 12.40 -11.63
N TRP A 69 12.64 12.40 -11.99
CA TRP A 69 13.47 13.60 -11.88
C TRP A 69 13.03 14.69 -12.86
N GLY A 70 13.12 15.94 -12.40
CA GLY A 70 12.72 17.12 -13.16
C GLY A 70 11.23 17.46 -13.04
N THR A 71 10.37 16.57 -12.54
CA THR A 71 8.95 16.90 -12.30
C THR A 71 8.80 17.96 -11.21
N GLU A 72 9.70 17.98 -10.23
CA GLU A 72 9.75 18.97 -9.14
C GLU A 72 10.01 20.40 -9.63
N THR A 73 10.45 20.57 -10.88
CA THR A 73 10.70 21.89 -11.51
C THR A 73 9.63 22.30 -12.51
N GLN A 74 8.64 21.43 -12.77
CA GLN A 74 7.57 21.70 -13.72
C GLN A 74 6.35 22.28 -12.98
N GLU A 75 6.10 23.58 -13.13
CA GLU A 75 5.03 24.28 -12.37
C GLU A 75 3.63 23.67 -12.57
N ASP A 76 3.34 23.15 -13.77
CA ASP A 76 2.04 22.58 -14.13
C ASP A 76 1.95 21.05 -13.93
N PHE A 77 3.05 20.39 -13.55
CA PHE A 77 3.06 18.94 -13.39
C PHE A 77 2.38 18.54 -12.08
N LYS A 78 1.38 17.66 -12.15
CA LYS A 78 0.71 17.06 -10.98
C LYS A 78 0.33 15.62 -11.26
N TYR A 79 0.55 14.76 -10.28
CA TYR A 79 -0.05 13.44 -10.28
C TYR A 79 -1.55 13.54 -9.98
N HIS A 80 -2.32 12.60 -10.52
CA HIS A 80 -3.74 12.48 -10.25
C HIS A 80 -3.96 11.68 -8.94
N PRO A 81 -4.40 12.30 -7.84
CA PRO A 81 -4.38 11.66 -6.51
C PRO A 81 -5.54 10.67 -6.28
N GLY A 82 -6.39 10.46 -7.29
CA GLY A 82 -7.62 9.68 -7.17
C GLY A 82 -8.80 10.46 -6.56
N ASN A 83 -9.82 9.70 -6.12
CA ASN A 83 -11.07 10.20 -5.50
C ASN A 83 -11.94 11.16 -6.33
N GLN A 84 -11.73 11.25 -7.63
CA GLN A 84 -12.68 11.84 -8.58
C GLN A 84 -13.62 10.76 -9.12
N GLU A 85 -14.58 11.16 -9.96
CA GLU A 85 -15.53 10.22 -10.56
C GLU A 85 -14.79 9.12 -11.33
N LYS A 86 -15.17 7.86 -11.08
CA LYS A 86 -14.55 6.63 -11.61
C LYS A 86 -13.15 6.32 -11.11
N ASP A 87 -12.52 7.15 -10.28
CA ASP A 87 -11.18 6.83 -9.80
C ASP A 87 -11.14 5.58 -8.94
N GLY A 88 -10.16 4.75 -9.24
CA GLY A 88 -9.91 3.50 -8.58
C GLY A 88 -9.25 3.67 -7.22
N PHE A 89 -8.08 4.32 -7.20
CA PHE A 89 -7.36 4.57 -5.95
C PHE A 89 -8.19 5.44 -4.98
N GLY A 90 -8.29 4.97 -3.74
CA GLY A 90 -8.96 5.67 -2.65
C GLY A 90 -7.97 6.42 -1.78
N HIS A 91 -7.21 5.68 -0.97
CA HIS A 91 -6.35 6.29 0.04
C HIS A 91 -5.30 5.30 0.54
N ILE A 92 -4.29 5.84 1.19
CA ILE A 92 -3.52 5.09 2.19
C ILE A 92 -4.06 5.43 3.58
N ALA A 93 -3.89 4.54 4.56
CA ALA A 93 -4.31 4.78 5.93
C ALA A 93 -3.21 4.51 6.95
N VAL A 94 -3.24 5.26 8.05
CA VAL A 94 -2.43 5.01 9.24
C VAL A 94 -3.33 4.85 10.47
N ASN A 95 -2.97 3.89 11.31
CA ASN A 95 -3.62 3.65 12.59
C ASN A 95 -2.90 4.40 13.71
N CYS A 96 -3.65 5.00 14.64
CA CYS A 96 -3.11 5.59 15.86
C CYS A 96 -4.04 5.42 17.07
N ASP A 97 -3.55 5.73 18.27
CA ASP A 97 -4.35 5.61 19.51
C ASP A 97 -5.31 6.79 19.72
N ASP A 98 -4.90 8.00 19.32
CA ASP A 98 -5.68 9.23 19.51
C ASP A 98 -5.67 10.07 18.23
N VAL A 99 -6.72 9.88 17.40
CA VAL A 99 -6.87 10.59 16.12
C VAL A 99 -6.92 12.11 16.31
N TYR A 100 -7.55 12.61 17.38
CA TYR A 100 -7.70 14.06 17.60
C TYR A 100 -6.35 14.70 17.95
N ALA A 101 -5.61 14.11 18.89
CA ALA A 101 -4.28 14.60 19.24
C ALA A 101 -3.33 14.54 18.05
N ARG A 102 -3.36 13.45 17.27
CA ARG A 102 -2.54 13.29 16.06
C ARG A 102 -2.89 14.30 14.97
N CYS A 103 -4.17 14.55 14.73
CA CYS A 103 -4.57 15.58 13.77
C CYS A 103 -4.13 16.99 14.21
N ALA A 104 -4.22 17.32 15.51
CA ALA A 104 -3.74 18.60 16.02
C ALA A 104 -2.21 18.76 15.87
N GLU A 105 -1.44 17.69 16.10
CA GLU A 105 0.02 17.68 15.86
C GLU A 105 0.38 17.87 14.38
N LEU A 106 -0.38 17.28 13.46
CA LEU A 106 -0.18 17.41 12.01
C LEU A 106 -0.57 18.81 11.53
N GLU A 107 -1.69 19.35 12.00
CA GLU A 107 -2.13 20.72 11.68
C GLU A 107 -1.10 21.76 12.17
N ALA A 108 -0.56 21.58 13.38
CA ALA A 108 0.52 22.43 13.89
C ALA A 108 1.81 22.38 13.03
N LYS A 109 1.98 21.35 12.19
CA LYS A 109 3.06 21.21 11.22
C LYS A 109 2.67 21.67 9.80
N GLY A 110 1.48 22.24 9.62
CA GLY A 110 1.00 22.78 8.35
C GLY A 110 0.33 21.74 7.44
N VAL A 111 0.06 20.53 7.92
CA VAL A 111 -0.70 19.53 7.15
C VAL A 111 -2.15 20.00 7.00
N THR A 112 -2.66 19.92 5.77
CA THR A 112 -4.06 20.26 5.46
C THR A 112 -4.93 19.01 5.46
N PHE A 113 -6.23 19.20 5.65
CA PHE A 113 -7.18 18.09 5.79
C PHE A 113 -8.32 18.22 4.77
N LYS A 114 -8.64 17.10 4.13
CA LYS A 114 -9.90 16.92 3.41
C LYS A 114 -11.10 16.89 4.37
N LYS A 115 -10.87 16.28 5.54
CA LYS A 115 -11.84 16.08 6.62
C LYS A 115 -11.11 15.93 7.96
N LYS A 116 -11.51 16.70 8.96
CA LYS A 116 -11.05 16.59 10.36
C LYS A 116 -11.85 15.57 11.18
N PRO A 117 -11.35 15.11 12.34
CA PRO A 117 -12.00 14.05 13.12
C PRO A 117 -13.37 14.43 13.71
N ASP A 118 -13.66 15.72 13.87
CA ASP A 118 -14.94 16.27 14.35
C ASP A 118 -15.91 16.65 13.22
N GLU A 119 -15.48 16.60 11.97
CA GLU A 119 -16.26 16.97 10.79
C GLU A 119 -17.05 15.80 10.18
N GLY A 120 -18.15 16.13 9.49
CA GLY A 120 -18.98 15.17 8.76
C GLY A 120 -19.85 14.28 9.66
N ARG A 121 -20.53 13.30 9.03
CA ARG A 121 -21.40 12.35 9.75
C ARG A 121 -20.61 11.33 10.56
N MET A 122 -19.49 10.84 10.01
CA MET A 122 -18.62 9.88 10.68
C MET A 122 -17.51 10.62 11.43
N LYS A 123 -17.60 10.62 12.76
CA LYS A 123 -16.62 11.23 13.67
C LYS A 123 -15.57 10.22 14.11
N GLY A 124 -14.42 10.70 14.58
CA GLY A 124 -13.34 9.87 15.13
C GLY A 124 -12.35 9.32 14.09
N LEU A 125 -12.43 9.79 12.84
CA LEU A 125 -11.43 9.55 11.78
C LEU A 125 -11.20 10.83 10.97
N ALA A 126 -10.03 10.95 10.37
CA ALA A 126 -9.67 12.10 9.53
C ALA A 126 -9.08 11.67 8.18
N PHE A 127 -9.12 12.58 7.21
CA PHE A 127 -8.39 12.45 5.95
C PHE A 127 -7.49 13.67 5.80
N ALA A 128 -6.18 13.45 5.95
CA ALA A 128 -5.14 14.44 5.66
C ALA A 128 -4.79 14.42 4.17
N TYR A 129 -4.28 15.53 3.65
CA TYR A 129 -3.63 15.56 2.35
C TYR A 129 -2.12 15.35 2.52
N ASP A 130 -1.54 14.53 1.65
CA ASP A 130 -0.10 14.56 1.42
C ASP A 130 0.28 15.75 0.50
N PRO A 131 1.58 15.98 0.25
CA PRO A 131 2.02 17.09 -0.61
C PRO A 131 1.51 17.05 -2.05
N ASP A 132 1.21 15.86 -2.59
CA ASP A 132 0.71 15.65 -3.95
C ASP A 132 -0.83 15.62 -4.01
N GLY A 133 -1.51 15.73 -2.87
CA GLY A 133 -2.97 15.78 -2.74
C GLY A 133 -3.64 14.42 -2.57
N TYR A 134 -2.88 13.34 -2.41
CA TYR A 134 -3.42 12.03 -2.02
C TYR A 134 -4.03 12.09 -0.63
N TRP A 135 -5.07 11.28 -0.42
CA TRP A 135 -5.75 11.20 0.86
C TRP A 135 -5.03 10.19 1.74
N VAL A 136 -4.70 10.62 2.96
CA VAL A 136 -4.16 9.79 4.03
C VAL A 136 -5.20 9.70 5.14
N GLU A 137 -5.83 8.55 5.27
CA GLU A 137 -6.80 8.28 6.33
C GLU A 137 -6.08 8.06 7.67
N ILE A 138 -6.58 8.69 8.73
CA ILE A 138 -6.09 8.53 10.10
C ILE A 138 -7.23 7.94 10.92
N ILE A 139 -7.07 6.68 11.34
CA ILE A 139 -8.12 5.91 12.01
C ILE A 139 -7.65 5.36 13.36
N PRO A 140 -8.58 5.11 14.29
CA PRO A 140 -8.23 4.58 15.60
C PRO A 140 -7.96 3.08 15.51
N ARG A 141 -6.94 2.63 16.25
CA ARG A 141 -6.71 1.19 16.50
C ARG A 141 -7.92 0.53 17.17
N GLY A 142 -7.96 -0.79 17.11
CA GLY A 142 -8.90 -1.60 17.89
C GLY A 142 -8.46 -1.69 19.35
N ASP A 143 -9.40 -1.79 20.28
CA ASP A 143 -9.09 -1.92 21.70
C ASP A 143 -8.23 -3.16 22.01
N GLY A 144 -7.29 -3.06 22.95
CA GLY A 144 -6.44 -4.18 23.35
C GLY A 144 -5.33 -4.54 22.35
N HIS A 145 -5.03 -3.68 21.37
CA HIS A 145 -3.83 -3.83 20.53
C HIS A 145 -2.54 -3.80 21.37
N SER A 146 -1.49 -4.47 20.87
CA SER A 146 -0.15 -4.46 21.48
C SER A 146 0.82 -3.47 20.83
N ILE A 147 0.39 -2.77 19.78
CA ILE A 147 1.19 -1.81 19.00
C ILE A 147 1.57 -0.61 19.87
N LYS A 148 2.86 -0.29 19.97
CA LYS A 148 3.33 0.78 20.87
C LYS A 148 3.83 2.04 20.15
N ILE A 149 3.88 2.03 18.81
CA ILE A 149 4.39 3.15 18.00
C ILE A 149 3.30 4.21 17.74
N PRO A 150 3.66 5.49 17.48
CA PRO A 150 2.65 6.55 17.29
C PRO A 150 1.69 6.29 16.13
N TYR A 151 2.18 5.71 15.04
CA TYR A 151 1.42 5.33 13.86
C TYR A 151 1.91 3.98 13.33
N ASN A 152 1.01 3.11 12.88
CA ASN A 152 1.37 2.00 11.99
C ASN A 152 0.67 2.15 10.64
N PHE A 153 1.35 1.77 9.55
CA PHE A 153 0.74 1.74 8.23
C PHE A 153 -0.40 0.71 8.26
N SER A 154 -1.61 1.15 7.89
CA SER A 154 -2.85 0.38 8.10
C SER A 154 -3.37 -0.25 6.83
N GLN A 155 -3.58 0.55 5.78
CA GLN A 155 -4.13 -0.01 4.55
C GLN A 155 -3.80 0.82 3.32
N THR A 156 -3.92 0.18 2.17
CA THR A 156 -4.09 0.81 0.85
C THR A 156 -5.49 0.46 0.36
N MET A 157 -6.27 1.46 -0.06
CA MET A 157 -7.64 1.26 -0.54
C MET A 157 -7.74 1.41 -2.05
N LEU A 158 -8.33 0.39 -2.69
CA LEU A 158 -8.70 0.38 -4.11
C LEU A 158 -10.19 0.15 -4.28
N ARG A 159 -10.82 0.84 -5.21
CA ARG A 159 -12.18 0.51 -5.66
C ARG A 159 -12.12 -0.60 -6.70
N VAL A 160 -13.04 -1.56 -6.59
CA VAL A 160 -13.10 -2.73 -7.46
C VAL A 160 -14.53 -2.93 -7.99
N LYS A 161 -14.61 -3.46 -9.21
CA LYS A 161 -15.87 -3.71 -9.90
C LYS A 161 -16.58 -4.95 -9.38
N ASP A 162 -15.85 -6.04 -9.18
CA ASP A 162 -16.44 -7.33 -8.81
C ASP A 162 -15.56 -8.08 -7.79
N PRO A 163 -15.88 -8.03 -6.49
CA PRO A 163 -15.07 -8.69 -5.47
C PRO A 163 -15.03 -10.21 -5.64
N LYS A 164 -15.99 -10.84 -6.35
CA LYS A 164 -15.97 -12.28 -6.63
C LYS A 164 -14.84 -12.68 -7.57
N LYS A 165 -14.28 -11.73 -8.32
CA LYS A 165 -13.10 -11.93 -9.17
C LYS A 165 -11.85 -11.41 -8.49
N THR A 166 -11.94 -10.24 -7.85
CA THR A 166 -10.76 -9.56 -7.29
C THR A 166 -10.25 -10.21 -6.01
N VAL A 167 -11.12 -10.73 -5.13
CA VAL A 167 -10.67 -11.44 -3.92
C VAL A 167 -9.88 -12.71 -4.27
N PRO A 168 -10.37 -13.64 -5.12
CA PRO A 168 -9.60 -14.83 -5.51
C PRO A 168 -8.26 -14.51 -6.19
N PHE A 169 -8.18 -13.41 -6.94
CA PHE A 169 -6.92 -12.96 -7.56
C PHE A 169 -5.84 -12.67 -6.51
N TYR A 170 -6.19 -11.91 -5.47
CA TYR A 170 -5.25 -11.59 -4.40
C TYR A 170 -5.00 -12.77 -3.44
N GLU A 171 -5.98 -13.66 -3.27
CA GLU A 171 -5.78 -14.92 -2.52
C GLU A 171 -4.77 -15.85 -3.22
N ALA A 172 -4.75 -15.89 -4.56
CA ALA A 172 -3.72 -16.62 -5.32
C ALA A 172 -2.31 -16.06 -5.13
N LEU A 173 -2.19 -14.77 -4.75
CA LEU A 173 -0.92 -14.15 -4.36
C LEU A 173 -0.60 -14.35 -2.86
N GLY A 174 -1.38 -15.17 -2.16
CA GLY A 174 -1.15 -15.55 -0.77
C GLY A 174 -1.76 -14.61 0.27
N MET A 175 -2.63 -13.68 -0.14
CA MET A 175 -3.39 -12.87 0.82
C MET A 175 -4.55 -13.68 1.42
N THR A 176 -5.01 -13.29 2.60
CA THR A 176 -6.18 -13.87 3.26
C THR A 176 -7.23 -12.78 3.48
N LEU A 177 -8.49 -13.03 3.12
CA LEU A 177 -9.60 -12.16 3.51
C LEU A 177 -9.80 -12.23 5.03
N ILE A 178 -9.56 -11.11 5.73
CA ILE A 178 -9.61 -11.05 7.20
C ILE A 178 -10.81 -10.28 7.74
N ARG A 179 -11.46 -9.46 6.89
CA ARG A 179 -12.66 -8.70 7.26
C ARG A 179 -13.50 -8.40 6.03
N GLU A 180 -14.81 -8.52 6.18
CA GLU A 180 -15.81 -8.15 5.18
C GLU A 180 -16.89 -7.30 5.87
N THR A 181 -17.37 -6.25 5.22
CA THR A 181 -18.44 -5.40 5.78
C THR A 181 -19.35 -4.92 4.66
N HIS A 182 -20.66 -5.14 4.82
CA HIS A 182 -21.67 -4.73 3.84
C HIS A 182 -22.48 -3.55 4.36
N PHE A 183 -22.66 -2.55 3.52
CA PHE A 183 -23.57 -1.42 3.70
C PHE A 183 -24.68 -1.48 2.64
N ASP A 184 -25.58 -0.49 2.62
CA ASP A 184 -26.72 -0.49 1.70
C ASP A 184 -26.25 -0.39 0.22
N ASP A 185 -25.26 0.47 -0.04
CA ASP A 185 -24.81 0.88 -1.37
C ASP A 185 -23.38 0.44 -1.73
N PHE A 186 -22.61 -0.06 -0.77
CA PHE A 186 -21.26 -0.57 -1.00
C PHE A 186 -20.84 -1.65 0.00
N SER A 187 -19.77 -2.37 -0.33
CA SER A 187 -19.13 -3.37 0.52
C SER A 187 -17.63 -3.14 0.60
N LEU A 188 -17.03 -3.53 1.72
CA LEU A 188 -15.59 -3.44 1.99
C LEU A 188 -15.02 -4.84 2.26
N TYR A 189 -13.88 -5.13 1.66
CA TYR A 189 -13.13 -6.39 1.83
C TYR A 189 -11.69 -6.05 2.21
N PHE A 190 -11.19 -6.61 3.30
CA PHE A 190 -9.83 -6.34 3.78
C PHE A 190 -9.01 -7.62 3.71
N LEU A 191 -7.93 -7.59 2.94
CA LEU A 191 -7.03 -8.72 2.75
C LEU A 191 -5.66 -8.44 3.37
N ALA A 192 -5.05 -9.45 3.98
CA ALA A 192 -3.71 -9.33 4.57
C ALA A 192 -2.80 -10.47 4.15
N THR A 193 -1.50 -10.20 4.03
CA THR A 193 -0.46 -11.24 3.94
C THR A 193 -0.06 -11.63 5.36
N LEU A 194 -0.33 -12.88 5.74
CA LEU A 194 -0.13 -13.37 7.10
C LEU A 194 0.91 -14.50 7.15
N PRO A 195 1.62 -14.68 8.27
CA PRO A 195 2.45 -15.85 8.47
C PRO A 195 1.65 -17.15 8.24
N LYS A 196 2.29 -18.14 7.62
CA LYS A 196 1.66 -19.44 7.37
C LYS A 196 1.14 -20.07 8.68
N GLY A 197 -0.11 -20.52 8.65
CA GLY A 197 -0.77 -21.14 9.81
C GLY A 197 -1.37 -20.14 10.81
N THR A 198 -1.38 -18.84 10.49
CA THR A 198 -2.12 -17.85 11.29
C THR A 198 -3.61 -18.17 11.26
N GLU A 199 -4.22 -18.36 12.43
CA GLU A 199 -5.67 -18.47 12.55
C GLU A 199 -6.30 -17.09 12.44
N VAL A 200 -7.31 -16.97 11.57
CA VAL A 200 -8.05 -15.74 11.34
C VAL A 200 -9.50 -15.98 11.77
N PRO A 201 -10.13 -15.06 12.54
CA PRO A 201 -11.55 -15.15 12.85
C PRO A 201 -12.42 -15.10 11.58
N ASP A 202 -13.71 -15.42 11.72
CA ASP A 202 -14.67 -15.21 10.62
C ASP A 202 -14.63 -13.74 10.16
N PRO A 203 -14.32 -13.46 8.87
CA PRO A 203 -14.22 -12.09 8.35
C PRO A 203 -15.49 -11.26 8.54
N LYS A 204 -16.66 -11.90 8.68
CA LYS A 204 -17.95 -11.24 8.85
C LYS A 204 -18.31 -10.99 10.31
N SER A 205 -17.51 -11.50 11.24
CA SER A 205 -17.81 -11.41 12.67
C SER A 205 -17.25 -10.13 13.31
N PRO A 206 -17.78 -9.73 14.49
CA PRO A 206 -17.18 -8.67 15.29
C PRO A 206 -15.71 -8.93 15.62
N GLU A 207 -15.31 -10.18 15.81
CA GLU A 207 -13.93 -10.60 16.06
C GLU A 207 -13.04 -10.38 14.83
N GLY A 208 -13.53 -10.64 13.60
CA GLY A 208 -12.80 -10.32 12.36
C GLY A 208 -12.58 -8.81 12.21
N ARG A 209 -13.61 -8.01 12.52
CA ARG A 209 -13.47 -6.54 12.58
C ARG A 209 -12.41 -6.11 13.59
N GLN A 210 -12.45 -6.67 14.79
CA GLN A 210 -11.51 -6.35 15.85
C GLN A 210 -10.08 -6.77 15.48
N TYR A 211 -9.92 -7.96 14.91
CA TYR A 211 -8.65 -8.50 14.44
C TYR A 211 -8.00 -7.56 13.43
N CYS A 212 -8.75 -7.16 12.39
CA CYS A 212 -8.29 -6.21 11.38
C CYS A 212 -7.86 -4.86 12.00
N LYS A 213 -8.65 -4.31 12.93
CA LYS A 213 -8.32 -3.03 13.60
C LYS A 213 -7.11 -3.09 14.55
N CYS A 214 -6.73 -4.28 15.00
CA CYS A 214 -5.57 -4.50 15.87
C CYS A 214 -4.33 -4.98 15.10
N LEU A 215 -4.46 -5.23 13.79
CA LEU A 215 -3.39 -5.78 12.99
C LEU A 215 -2.25 -4.77 12.80
N PHE A 216 -1.01 -5.24 12.94
CA PHE A 216 0.19 -4.43 12.71
C PHE A 216 0.52 -4.26 11.22
N PRO A 217 0.67 -5.35 10.42
CA PRO A 217 0.93 -5.21 8.99
C PRO A 217 -0.28 -4.58 8.28
N PRO A 218 -0.04 -3.80 7.22
CA PRO A 218 -1.11 -3.17 6.49
C PRO A 218 -1.93 -4.18 5.67
N VAL A 219 -3.15 -3.80 5.35
CA VAL A 219 -4.11 -4.58 4.58
C VAL A 219 -4.39 -3.93 3.23
N LEU A 220 -4.81 -4.72 2.25
CA LEU A 220 -5.44 -4.21 1.05
C LEU A 220 -6.95 -4.10 1.33
N GLU A 221 -7.46 -2.87 1.31
CA GLU A 221 -8.90 -2.59 1.39
C GLU A 221 -9.47 -2.49 -0.03
N LEU A 222 -10.45 -3.33 -0.34
CA LEU A 222 -11.21 -3.28 -1.58
C LEU A 222 -12.59 -2.70 -1.31
N THR A 223 -12.94 -1.63 -2.00
CA THR A 223 -14.27 -1.03 -1.94
C THR A 223 -15.06 -1.39 -3.19
N HIS A 224 -16.18 -2.08 -3.01
CA HIS A 224 -17.10 -2.44 -4.08
C HIS A 224 -18.37 -1.60 -3.96
N ASN A 225 -18.62 -0.71 -4.93
CA ASN A 225 -19.90 0.00 -5.03
C ASN A 225 -20.92 -0.90 -5.73
N HIS A 226 -22.05 -1.16 -5.10
CA HIS A 226 -23.01 -2.15 -5.60
C HIS A 226 -23.56 -1.77 -6.98
N GLY A 227 -23.70 -2.76 -7.85
CA GLY A 227 -24.21 -2.63 -9.22
C GLY A 227 -23.13 -2.41 -10.28
N THR A 228 -21.91 -2.02 -9.92
CA THR A 228 -20.80 -1.89 -10.89
C THR A 228 -20.43 -3.22 -11.54
N GLU A 229 -20.58 -4.34 -10.82
CA GLU A 229 -20.30 -5.70 -11.26
C GLU A 229 -21.18 -6.13 -12.45
N THR A 230 -22.34 -5.50 -12.62
CA THR A 230 -23.30 -5.78 -13.69
C THR A 230 -23.18 -4.84 -14.90
N GLN A 231 -22.39 -3.78 -14.79
CA GLN A 231 -22.20 -2.79 -15.86
C GLN A 231 -21.07 -3.24 -16.77
N GLU A 232 -21.37 -3.70 -17.99
CA GLU A 232 -20.36 -4.26 -18.91
C GLU A 232 -19.22 -3.28 -19.18
N ASP A 233 -19.54 -2.03 -19.50
CA ASP A 233 -18.56 -0.98 -19.87
C ASP A 233 -17.99 -0.19 -18.68
N PHE A 234 -18.33 -0.56 -17.44
CA PHE A 234 -17.79 0.11 -16.27
C PHE A 234 -16.35 -0.33 -15.99
N GLN A 235 -15.46 0.63 -15.81
CA GLN A 235 -14.10 0.42 -15.35
C GLN A 235 -13.65 1.60 -14.49
N HIS A 236 -12.86 1.29 -13.45
CA HIS A 236 -12.19 2.31 -12.65
C HIS A 236 -10.97 2.88 -13.36
N ASN A 237 -10.68 4.16 -13.15
CA ASN A 237 -9.38 4.71 -13.52
C ASN A 237 -8.32 4.12 -12.57
N ASN A 238 -7.46 3.26 -13.09
CA ASN A 238 -6.50 2.48 -12.30
C ASN A 238 -5.26 3.28 -11.87
N GLY A 239 -5.10 4.53 -12.33
CA GLY A 239 -3.92 5.35 -12.03
C GLY A 239 -2.75 5.18 -12.99
N ASN A 240 -2.83 4.27 -13.96
CA ASN A 240 -1.66 3.88 -14.78
C ASN A 240 -1.55 4.59 -16.14
N VAL A 241 -2.60 5.33 -16.54
CA VAL A 241 -2.67 5.99 -17.86
C VAL A 241 -3.14 7.43 -17.73
N GLU A 242 -2.73 8.26 -18.68
CA GLU A 242 -3.23 9.63 -18.82
C GLU A 242 -4.74 9.64 -19.15
N PRO A 243 -5.50 10.66 -18.70
CA PRO A 243 -5.08 11.81 -17.89
C PRO A 243 -5.07 11.55 -16.38
N THR A 244 -5.37 10.33 -15.94
CA THR A 244 -5.57 9.97 -14.53
C THR A 244 -4.33 9.34 -13.90
N LYS A 245 -3.14 9.67 -14.41
CA LYS A 245 -1.89 9.02 -13.99
C LYS A 245 -1.51 9.43 -12.57
N GLY A 246 -1.38 8.45 -11.67
CA GLY A 246 -1.10 8.66 -10.25
C GLY A 246 -0.65 7.36 -9.58
N PHE A 247 -1.57 6.64 -8.95
CA PHE A 247 -1.29 5.35 -8.31
C PHE A 247 -0.57 4.38 -9.27
N GLY A 248 0.56 3.83 -8.82
CA GLY A 248 1.44 2.99 -9.62
C GLY A 248 1.02 1.53 -9.67
N HIS A 249 1.15 0.79 -8.57
CA HIS A 249 0.88 -0.65 -8.56
C HIS A 249 0.82 -1.18 -7.12
N ILE A 250 0.40 -2.44 -6.97
CA ILE A 250 0.66 -3.25 -5.77
C ILE A 250 1.77 -4.24 -6.10
N GLY A 251 2.82 -4.32 -5.27
CA GLY A 251 3.95 -5.23 -5.47
C GLY A 251 3.91 -6.45 -4.56
N PHE A 252 4.33 -7.61 -5.08
CA PHE A 252 4.47 -8.86 -4.34
C PHE A 252 5.87 -9.45 -4.50
N LEU A 253 6.53 -9.69 -3.37
CA LEU A 253 7.71 -10.53 -3.31
C LEU A 253 7.29 -12.01 -3.31
N VAL A 254 7.69 -12.76 -4.34
CA VAL A 254 7.38 -14.18 -4.50
C VAL A 254 8.64 -15.02 -4.59
N ASP A 255 8.57 -16.28 -4.17
CA ASP A 255 9.75 -17.17 -4.23
C ASP A 255 10.01 -17.67 -5.66
N ASN A 256 8.96 -17.75 -6.50
CA ASN A 256 9.03 -18.16 -7.90
C ASN A 256 8.07 -17.32 -8.76
N VAL A 257 8.65 -16.44 -9.58
CA VAL A 257 7.89 -15.50 -10.43
C VAL A 257 7.10 -16.23 -11.52
N ASP A 258 7.68 -17.25 -12.16
CA ASP A 258 7.01 -17.99 -13.22
C ASP A 258 5.81 -18.79 -12.69
N ALA A 259 5.95 -19.41 -11.51
CA ALA A 259 4.86 -20.14 -10.85
C ALA A 259 3.71 -19.20 -10.46
N ALA A 260 4.02 -18.06 -9.82
CA ALA A 260 3.02 -17.05 -9.48
C ALA A 260 2.30 -16.52 -10.74
N CYS A 261 3.04 -16.24 -11.82
CA CYS A 261 2.44 -15.82 -13.08
C CYS A 261 1.53 -16.89 -13.70
N ALA A 262 1.91 -18.17 -13.62
CA ALA A 262 1.09 -19.26 -14.13
C ALA A 262 -0.23 -19.42 -13.36
N GLU A 263 -0.21 -19.24 -12.03
CA GLU A 263 -1.43 -19.25 -11.21
C GLU A 263 -2.37 -18.09 -11.57
N LEU A 264 -1.83 -16.89 -11.76
CA LEU A 264 -2.62 -15.74 -12.19
C LEU A 264 -3.18 -15.90 -13.62
N GLU A 265 -2.40 -16.45 -14.55
CA GLU A 265 -2.85 -16.72 -15.92
C GLU A 265 -3.99 -17.77 -15.92
N ALA A 266 -3.93 -18.76 -15.03
CA ALA A 266 -5.02 -19.73 -14.86
C ALA A 266 -6.32 -19.11 -14.33
N LEU A 267 -6.23 -17.98 -13.61
CA LEU A 267 -7.37 -17.16 -13.21
C LEU A 267 -7.84 -16.18 -14.30
N GLY A 268 -7.19 -16.17 -15.46
CA GLY A 268 -7.51 -15.30 -16.59
C GLY A 268 -6.88 -13.90 -16.50
N ALA A 269 -5.87 -13.71 -15.65
CA ALA A 269 -5.18 -12.43 -15.54
C ALA A 269 -4.48 -12.05 -16.85
N GLY A 270 -4.61 -10.78 -17.23
CA GLY A 270 -3.79 -10.19 -18.29
C GLY A 270 -2.41 -9.78 -17.79
N PHE A 271 -1.48 -9.50 -18.70
CA PHE A 271 -0.15 -9.00 -18.37
C PHE A 271 0.17 -7.74 -19.17
N VAL A 272 0.73 -6.74 -18.49
CA VAL A 272 1.43 -5.61 -19.12
C VAL A 272 2.82 -6.06 -19.57
N LYS A 273 3.45 -6.91 -18.76
CA LYS A 273 4.77 -7.47 -19.00
C LYS A 273 4.88 -8.87 -18.38
N LYS A 274 5.26 -9.87 -19.17
CA LYS A 274 5.62 -11.21 -18.68
C LYS A 274 7.09 -11.27 -18.22
N PRO A 275 7.48 -12.28 -17.40
CA PRO A 275 8.85 -12.45 -16.89
C PRO A 275 9.91 -12.48 -17.99
N THR A 276 9.54 -12.99 -19.16
CA THR A 276 10.41 -13.16 -20.33
C THR A 276 10.34 -12.01 -21.33
N ASP A 277 9.58 -10.95 -21.07
CA ASP A 277 9.45 -9.79 -21.98
C ASP A 277 10.53 -8.73 -21.74
N GLY A 278 10.72 -7.79 -22.68
CA GLY A 278 11.60 -6.61 -22.49
C GLY A 278 13.08 -6.93 -22.24
N LYS A 279 13.86 -5.95 -21.77
CA LYS A 279 15.29 -6.13 -21.43
C LYS A 279 15.48 -6.67 -20.02
N MET A 280 14.73 -6.15 -19.06
CA MET A 280 14.72 -6.62 -17.67
C MET A 280 13.89 -7.91 -17.57
N LYS A 281 14.55 -9.04 -17.32
CA LYS A 281 13.92 -10.37 -17.20
C LYS A 281 13.67 -10.72 -15.75
N GLY A 282 12.71 -11.60 -15.48
CA GLY A 282 12.47 -12.20 -14.16
C GLY A 282 11.64 -11.36 -13.19
N LEU A 283 10.98 -10.30 -13.68
CA LEU A 283 9.82 -9.68 -13.02
C LEU A 283 8.66 -9.61 -14.01
N ALA A 284 7.43 -9.54 -13.49
CA ALA A 284 6.23 -9.35 -14.28
C ALA A 284 5.34 -8.22 -13.74
N PHE A 285 4.54 -7.66 -14.63
CA PHE A 285 3.41 -6.80 -14.28
C PHE A 285 2.13 -7.46 -14.79
N ALA A 286 1.40 -8.10 -13.89
CA ALA A 286 0.07 -8.62 -14.14
C ALA A 286 -0.97 -7.49 -14.06
N LYS A 287 -2.15 -7.74 -14.62
CA LYS A 287 -3.35 -6.93 -14.44
C LYS A 287 -4.30 -7.68 -13.53
N ASP A 288 -4.73 -7.04 -12.45
CA ASP A 288 -5.85 -7.56 -11.67
C ASP A 288 -7.17 -7.46 -12.47
N PRO A 289 -8.31 -7.97 -11.96
CA PRO A 289 -9.58 -7.96 -12.69
C PRO A 289 -10.11 -6.56 -13.07
N ASP A 290 -9.66 -5.51 -12.38
CA ASP A 290 -10.02 -4.11 -12.65
C ASP A 290 -8.98 -3.40 -13.54
N GLY A 291 -7.85 -4.06 -13.80
CA GLY A 291 -6.77 -3.59 -14.65
C GLY A 291 -5.68 -2.82 -13.90
N TYR A 292 -5.68 -2.80 -12.57
CA TYR A 292 -4.55 -2.28 -11.80
C TYR A 292 -3.32 -3.12 -12.06
N TRP A 293 -2.17 -2.46 -12.09
CA TRP A 293 -0.91 -3.17 -12.26
C TRP A 293 -0.51 -3.84 -10.96
N VAL A 294 -0.08 -5.09 -11.07
CA VAL A 294 0.42 -5.90 -9.96
C VAL A 294 1.82 -6.38 -10.30
N GLU A 295 2.81 -5.85 -9.59
CA GLU A 295 4.20 -6.23 -9.78
C GLU A 295 4.49 -7.55 -9.06
N ILE A 296 5.12 -8.48 -9.77
CA ILE A 296 5.54 -9.78 -9.26
C ILE A 296 7.05 -9.85 -9.42
N VAL A 297 7.74 -9.81 -8.29
CA VAL A 297 9.20 -9.76 -8.23
C VAL A 297 9.73 -10.84 -7.30
N LYS A 298 10.88 -11.41 -7.64
CA LYS A 298 11.49 -12.48 -6.85
C LYS A 298 11.93 -11.95 -5.48
N ARG A 299 11.63 -12.69 -4.41
CA ARG A 299 12.14 -12.44 -3.06
C ARG A 299 13.67 -12.56 -3.05
N GLY A 300 14.33 -11.61 -2.40
CA GLY A 300 15.78 -11.42 -2.46
C GLY A 300 16.24 -10.67 -3.72
N GLY A 301 15.31 -10.22 -4.57
CA GLY A 301 15.55 -9.65 -5.89
C GLY A 301 16.02 -10.68 -6.90
N TYR A 302 16.87 -10.26 -7.84
CA TYR A 302 17.44 -11.17 -8.84
C TYR A 302 18.53 -12.08 -8.24
N ASP A 303 18.71 -13.26 -8.84
CA ASP A 303 19.66 -14.27 -8.37
C ASP A 303 21.05 -13.66 -8.17
N ALA A 304 21.78 -13.99 -7.11
CA ALA A 304 23.13 -13.47 -6.87
C ALA A 304 24.15 -13.75 -8.00
N ALA A 305 23.81 -14.61 -8.98
CA ALA A 305 24.59 -14.88 -10.19
C ALA A 305 24.19 -14.00 -11.41
N ALA A 306 23.03 -13.35 -11.35
CA ALA A 306 22.55 -12.34 -12.30
C ALA A 306 22.48 -11.03 -11.52
N THR A 307 23.42 -10.10 -11.76
CA THR A 307 23.55 -8.84 -11.02
C THR A 307 22.19 -8.29 -10.55
N PRO A 308 21.94 -8.16 -9.23
CA PRO A 308 20.73 -7.54 -8.73
C PRO A 308 20.47 -6.22 -9.44
N PHE A 309 19.21 -5.92 -9.78
CA PHE A 309 18.90 -4.78 -10.65
C PHE A 309 19.32 -3.43 -10.07
N TRP A 310 19.47 -3.34 -8.74
CA TRP A 310 19.96 -2.17 -8.03
C TRP A 310 21.49 -2.06 -7.98
N LEU A 311 22.23 -3.11 -8.38
CA LEU A 311 23.69 -3.08 -8.50
C LEU A 311 24.16 -2.62 -9.89
N GLU A 312 23.27 -2.55 -10.89
CA GLU A 312 23.56 -2.01 -12.23
C GLU A 312 22.97 -0.59 -12.44
N ALA A 313 22.40 0.03 -11.40
CA ALA A 313 21.78 1.35 -11.44
C ALA A 313 22.73 2.46 -10.96
#